data_AF-A0A7S0JM25-F1
#
_entry.id   AF-A0A7S0JM25-F1
#
_cell.length_a   1.000
_cell.length_b   1.000
_cell.length_c   1.000
_cell.angle_alpha   90.00
_cell.angle_beta   90.00
_cell.angle_gamma   90.00
#
_symmetry.space_group_name_H-M   'P 1'
#
loop_
_entity.id
_entity.type
_entity.pdbx_description
1 polymer ?
#
loop_
_entity_poly.entity_id
_entity_poly.type
_entity_poly.pdbx_seq_one_letter_code
_entity_poly.pdbx_strand_id
1 'polypeptide(L)'
;VAEAALRLRPSRIVIDFDRTLASTRGGCAPVFGKHSLDDELRTLLWQHADVCRIGTRNQHASEIHAFLQAHGAPAVPVFHVKKHQSKACCVLDGLKEGEVALLVDDSIAELADPQLADEISVHRILFVRALL
;
A
#
# COMPACT_ATOMS: atom_id res chain seq x y z
N VAL A 1 -2.10 -5.57 10.53
CA VAL A 1 -2.96 -4.80 9.58
C VAL A 1 -4.37 -5.38 9.45
N ALA A 2 -4.52 -6.71 9.32
CA ALA A 2 -5.83 -7.34 9.12
C ALA A 2 -6.88 -6.99 10.20
N GLU A 3 -6.49 -6.97 11.48
CA GLU A 3 -7.36 -6.57 12.58
C GLU A 3 -7.90 -5.13 12.43
N ALA A 4 -7.04 -4.20 12.01
CA ALA A 4 -7.44 -2.82 11.77
C ALA A 4 -8.47 -2.74 10.62
N ALA A 5 -8.25 -3.48 9.53
CA ALA A 5 -9.21 -3.53 8.42
C ALA A 5 -10.57 -4.11 8.83
N LEU A 6 -10.59 -5.18 9.63
CA LEU A 6 -11.82 -5.78 10.16
C LEU A 6 -12.60 -4.81 11.06
N ARG A 7 -11.89 -4.12 11.97
CA ARG A 7 -12.49 -3.22 12.95
C ARG A 7 -12.99 -1.93 12.30
N LEU A 8 -12.20 -1.34 11.41
CA LEU A 8 -12.45 -0.03 10.83
C LEU A 8 -13.33 -0.08 9.57
N ARG A 9 -13.38 -1.24 8.89
CA ARG A 9 -14.10 -1.45 7.62
C ARG A 9 -13.86 -0.30 6.63
N PRO A 10 -12.59 -0.04 6.27
CA PRO A 10 -12.24 1.09 5.44
C PRO A 10 -12.86 0.95 4.04
N SER A 11 -13.31 2.07 3.47
CA SER A 11 -13.69 2.14 2.05
C SER A 11 -12.47 2.22 1.13
N ARG A 12 -11.28 2.39 1.70
CA ARG A 12 -10.02 2.46 0.96
C ARG A 12 -8.83 1.93 1.78
N ILE A 13 -8.02 1.09 1.15
CA ILE A 13 -6.75 0.64 1.71
C ILE A 13 -5.63 0.95 0.70
N VAL A 14 -4.70 1.80 1.10
CA VAL A 14 -3.50 2.12 0.32
C VAL A 14 -2.32 1.41 0.96
N ILE A 15 -1.63 0.58 0.17
CA ILE A 15 -0.47 -0.19 0.64
C ILE A 15 0.75 0.24 -0.16
N ASP A 16 1.83 0.61 0.51
CA ASP A 16 3.12 0.80 -0.15
C ASP A 16 3.67 -0.52 -0.70
N PHE A 17 4.47 -0.42 -1.76
CA PHE A 17 5.05 -1.59 -2.39
C PHE A 17 6.41 -1.99 -1.80
N ASP A 18 7.41 -1.11 -1.87
CA ASP A 18 8.80 -1.49 -1.62
C ASP A 18 9.08 -1.57 -0.13
N ARG A 19 9.59 -2.70 0.36
CA ARG A 19 9.82 -2.98 1.79
C ARG A 19 8.56 -3.00 2.68
N THR A 20 7.40 -2.72 2.10
CA THR A 20 6.09 -2.92 2.72
C THR A 20 5.45 -4.20 2.20
N LEU A 21 4.72 -4.14 1.08
CA LEU A 21 4.08 -5.31 0.47
C LEU A 21 5.07 -6.31 -0.13
N ALA A 22 6.16 -5.84 -0.72
CA ALA A 22 7.20 -6.67 -1.33
C ALA A 22 8.56 -6.48 -0.64
N SER A 23 9.41 -7.50 -0.68
CA SER A 23 10.79 -7.43 -0.15
C SER A 23 11.77 -6.67 -1.06
N THR A 24 11.27 -6.01 -2.10
CA THR A 24 12.04 -5.14 -2.99
C THR A 24 12.72 -4.01 -2.22
N ARG A 25 13.87 -3.56 -2.72
CA ARG A 25 14.45 -2.29 -2.29
C ARG A 25 13.82 -1.15 -3.08
N GLY A 26 13.58 -0.03 -2.41
CA GLY A 26 12.95 1.16 -2.97
C GLY A 26 13.47 1.55 -4.36
N GLY A 27 12.57 1.64 -5.32
CA GLY A 27 12.84 2.15 -6.68
C GLY A 27 13.47 1.15 -7.65
N CYS A 28 13.70 -0.10 -7.26
CA CYS A 28 14.14 -1.16 -8.17
C CYS A 28 12.94 -1.97 -8.70
N ALA A 29 13.01 -2.44 -9.94
CA ALA A 29 12.04 -3.41 -10.44
C ALA A 29 12.03 -4.69 -9.58
N PRO A 30 10.86 -5.30 -9.33
CA PRO A 30 10.78 -6.58 -8.64
C PRO A 30 11.46 -7.69 -9.46
N VAL A 31 12.13 -8.62 -8.77
CA VAL A 31 12.90 -9.71 -9.37
C VAL A 31 12.27 -11.03 -8.96
N PHE A 32 11.76 -11.78 -9.93
CA PHE A 32 11.16 -13.10 -9.74
C PHE A 32 12.16 -14.09 -9.15
N GLY A 33 11.71 -14.93 -8.22
CA GLY A 33 12.56 -15.90 -7.51
C GLY A 33 13.52 -15.30 -6.48
N LYS A 34 13.60 -13.97 -6.36
CA LYS A 34 14.44 -13.27 -5.36
C LYS A 34 13.60 -12.49 -4.36
N HIS A 35 12.62 -11.72 -4.84
CA HIS A 35 11.74 -10.96 -3.98
C HIS A 35 10.47 -11.75 -3.69
N SER A 36 9.82 -11.41 -2.59
CA SER A 36 8.60 -12.06 -2.09
C SER A 36 7.57 -11.00 -1.70
N LEU A 37 6.30 -11.39 -1.68
CA LEU A 37 5.24 -10.61 -1.04
C LEU A 37 5.19 -10.92 0.45
N ASP A 38 4.66 -10.00 1.24
CA ASP A 38 4.27 -10.27 2.63
C ASP A 38 2.95 -11.07 2.63
N ASP A 39 2.87 -12.14 3.42
CA ASP A 39 1.71 -13.02 3.43
C ASP A 39 0.48 -12.39 4.09
N GLU A 40 0.67 -11.56 5.13
CA GLU A 40 -0.44 -10.86 5.78
C GLU A 40 -1.02 -9.83 4.81
N LEU A 41 -0.17 -9.00 4.18
CA LEU A 41 -0.63 -7.98 3.25
C LEU A 41 -1.19 -8.58 1.96
N ARG A 42 -0.65 -9.70 1.46
CA ARG A 42 -1.22 -10.43 0.34
C ARG A 42 -2.62 -10.98 0.66
N THR A 43 -2.82 -11.49 1.87
CA THR A 43 -4.13 -11.96 2.33
C THR A 43 -5.12 -10.80 2.45
N LEU A 44 -4.66 -9.64 2.95
CA LEU A 44 -5.45 -8.42 3.00
C LEU A 44 -5.91 -7.96 1.61
N LEU A 45 -5.02 -8.01 0.61
CA LEU A 45 -5.37 -7.69 -0.79
C LEU A 45 -6.50 -8.59 -1.29
N TRP A 46 -6.47 -9.89 -1.00
CA TRP A 46 -7.53 -10.83 -1.38
C TRP A 46 -8.87 -10.54 -0.73
N GLN A 47 -8.86 -10.25 0.57
CA GLN A 47 -10.07 -10.02 1.35
C GLN A 47 -10.75 -8.69 1.02
N HIS A 48 -9.99 -7.73 0.50
CA HIS A 48 -10.42 -6.34 0.32
C HIS A 48 -10.05 -5.80 -1.08
N ALA A 49 -10.05 -6.66 -2.10
CA ALA A 49 -9.55 -6.31 -3.44
C ALA A 49 -10.25 -5.09 -4.08
N ASP A 50 -11.53 -4.87 -3.74
CA ASP A 50 -12.37 -3.77 -4.22
C ASP A 50 -11.97 -2.39 -3.64
N VAL A 51 -11.43 -2.38 -2.43
CA VAL A 51 -11.00 -1.14 -1.74
C VAL A 51 -9.49 -0.98 -1.67
N CYS A 52 -8.73 -2.04 -1.94
CA CYS A 52 -7.28 -2.07 -1.95
C CYS A 52 -6.67 -1.42 -3.21
N ARG A 53 -5.56 -0.71 -3.01
CA ARG A 53 -4.70 -0.20 -4.08
C ARG A 53 -3.26 -0.11 -3.61
N ILE A 54 -2.32 -0.24 -4.55
CA ILE A 54 -0.90 -0.04 -4.28
C ILE A 54 -0.55 1.42 -4.54
N GLY A 55 0.02 2.11 -3.56
CA GLY A 55 0.53 3.47 -3.71
C GLY A 55 2.05 3.46 -3.59
N THR A 56 2.77 3.61 -4.69
CA THR A 56 4.23 3.40 -4.72
C THR A 56 4.97 4.52 -5.44
N ARG A 57 6.18 4.84 -5.00
CA ARG A 57 7.11 5.71 -5.76
C ARG A 57 7.92 4.93 -6.80
N ASN A 58 7.74 3.62 -6.88
CA ASN A 58 8.42 2.76 -7.84
C ASN A 58 7.82 2.98 -9.24
N GLN A 59 8.67 3.40 -10.18
CA GLN A 59 8.26 3.72 -11.55
C GLN A 59 7.91 2.48 -12.39
N HIS A 60 8.25 1.27 -11.93
CA HIS A 60 8.07 -0.01 -12.63
C HIS A 60 6.67 -0.60 -12.44
N ALA A 61 5.62 0.20 -12.67
CA ALA A 61 4.24 -0.19 -12.37
C ALA A 61 3.79 -1.46 -13.13
N SER A 62 4.20 -1.62 -14.39
CA SER A 62 3.88 -2.80 -15.20
C SER A 62 4.52 -4.07 -14.64
N GLU A 63 5.79 -3.98 -14.23
CA GLU A 63 6.53 -5.07 -13.61
C GLU A 63 5.98 -5.42 -12.22
N ILE A 64 5.53 -4.41 -11.47
CA ILE A 64 4.82 -4.61 -10.19
C ILE A 64 3.53 -5.39 -10.42
N HIS A 65 2.71 -5.00 -11.39
CA HIS A 65 1.50 -5.75 -11.73
C HIS A 65 1.79 -7.21 -12.08
N ALA A 66 2.77 -7.46 -12.97
CA ALA A 66 3.15 -8.81 -13.34
C ALA A 66 3.68 -9.62 -12.13
N PHE A 67 4.45 -8.96 -11.26
CA PHE A 67 4.99 -9.58 -10.05
C PHE A 67 3.88 -9.94 -9.05
N LEU A 68 2.91 -9.05 -8.83
CA LEU A 68 1.74 -9.32 -7.97
C LEU A 68 0.94 -10.52 -8.48
N GLN A 69 0.64 -10.56 -9.78
CA GLN A 69 -0.09 -11.65 -10.40
C GLN A 69 0.64 -12.99 -10.28
N ALA A 70 1.95 -13.01 -10.53
CA ALA A 70 2.75 -14.24 -10.43
C ALA A 70 2.83 -14.78 -8.98
N HIS A 71 2.67 -13.92 -7.98
CA HIS A 71 2.62 -14.31 -6.56
C HIS A 71 1.19 -14.57 -6.06
N GLY A 72 0.22 -14.62 -6.99
CA GLY A 72 -1.16 -14.95 -6.72
C GLY A 72 -1.93 -13.85 -5.99
N ALA A 73 -1.50 -12.58 -6.05
CA ALA A 73 -2.31 -11.47 -5.56
C ALA A 73 -3.44 -11.13 -6.56
N PRO A 74 -4.60 -10.64 -6.09
CA PRO A 74 -5.67 -10.21 -6.98
C PRO A 74 -5.24 -9.00 -7.81
N ALA A 75 -5.95 -8.77 -8.92
CA ALA A 75 -5.75 -7.56 -9.70
C ALA A 75 -6.24 -6.34 -8.91
N VAL A 76 -5.30 -5.51 -8.44
CA VAL A 76 -5.58 -4.25 -7.75
C VAL A 76 -4.93 -3.09 -8.50
N PRO A 77 -5.47 -1.87 -8.43
CA PRO A 77 -4.83 -0.70 -9.03
C PRO A 77 -3.45 -0.44 -8.44
N VAL A 78 -2.46 -0.13 -9.29
CA VAL A 78 -1.14 0.34 -8.87
C VAL A 78 -0.97 1.80 -9.29
N PHE A 79 -0.87 2.68 -8.29
CA PHE A 79 -0.69 4.12 -8.47
C PHE A 79 0.78 4.47 -8.26
N HIS A 80 1.44 4.87 -9.34
CA HIS A 80 2.77 5.46 -9.28
C HIS A 80 2.68 6.93 -8.85
N VAL A 81 3.21 7.20 -7.66
CA VAL A 81 3.37 8.55 -7.10
C VAL A 81 4.63 9.17 -7.69
N LYS A 82 4.46 10.21 -8.50
CA LYS A 82 5.58 10.89 -9.16
C LYS A 82 6.52 11.54 -8.14
N LYS A 83 7.75 11.80 -8.59
CA LYS A 83 8.69 12.64 -7.85
C LYS A 83 8.03 13.98 -7.50
N HIS A 84 8.19 14.43 -6.26
CA HIS A 84 7.57 15.64 -5.68
C HIS A 84 6.06 15.57 -5.43
N GLN A 85 5.39 14.45 -5.73
CA GLN A 85 4.03 14.22 -5.27
C GLN A 85 4.05 13.49 -3.93
N SER A 86 3.06 13.80 -3.10
CA SER A 86 2.81 13.09 -1.85
C SER A 86 2.00 11.83 -2.12
N LYS A 87 2.29 10.75 -1.38
CA LYS A 87 1.47 9.53 -1.39
C LYS A 87 0.10 9.75 -0.73
N ALA A 88 -0.06 10.84 0.05
CA ALA A 88 -1.35 11.26 0.60
C ALA A 88 -2.43 11.40 -0.48
N CYS A 89 -2.07 11.80 -1.71
CA CYS A 89 -3.05 11.90 -2.79
C CYS A 89 -3.69 10.54 -3.13
N CYS A 90 -2.95 9.43 -3.03
CA CYS A 90 -3.52 8.10 -3.26
C CYS A 90 -4.59 7.72 -2.22
N VAL A 91 -4.46 8.28 -1.01
CA VAL A 91 -5.39 8.07 0.09
C VAL A 91 -6.60 9.00 -0.05
N LEU A 92 -6.35 10.31 -0.17
CA LEU A 92 -7.37 11.35 -0.06
C LEU A 92 -8.18 11.56 -1.33
N ASP A 93 -7.62 11.28 -2.52
CA ASP A 93 -8.30 11.58 -3.79
C ASP A 93 -9.61 10.78 -3.94
N GLY A 94 -10.74 11.48 -3.88
CA GLY A 94 -12.08 10.90 -3.92
C GLY A 94 -12.53 10.18 -2.65
N LEU A 95 -11.84 10.35 -1.51
CA LEU A 95 -12.34 9.93 -0.20
C LEU A 95 -13.46 10.90 0.24
N LYS A 96 -14.62 10.38 0.62
CA LYS A 96 -15.77 11.21 0.99
C LYS A 96 -15.84 11.46 2.49
N GLU A 97 -16.62 12.47 2.89
CA GLU A 97 -16.91 12.72 4.31
C GLU A 97 -17.53 11.48 4.96
N GLY A 98 -17.01 11.10 6.13
CA GLY A 98 -17.44 9.91 6.88
C GLY A 98 -16.85 8.59 6.39
N GLU A 99 -16.14 8.56 5.26
CA GLU A 99 -15.40 7.38 4.81
C GLU A 99 -14.09 7.22 5.59
N VAL A 100 -13.67 5.98 5.80
CA VAL A 100 -12.45 5.62 6.53
C VAL A 100 -11.43 5.03 5.57
N ALA A 101 -10.18 5.45 5.69
CA ALA A 101 -9.06 4.92 4.90
C ALA A 101 -7.97 4.32 5.78
N LEU A 102 -7.27 3.33 5.24
CA LEU A 102 -6.03 2.80 5.78
C LEU A 102 -4.85 3.15 4.87
N LEU A 103 -3.78 3.65 5.46
CA LEU A 103 -2.46 3.76 4.81
C LEU A 103 -1.48 2.83 5.52
N VAL A 104 -0.82 1.96 4.76
CA VAL A 104 0.16 0.99 5.23
C VAL A 104 1.49 1.26 4.53
N ASP A 105 2.53 1.57 5.29
CA ASP A 105 3.85 1.98 4.76
C ASP A 105 4.96 1.64 5.77
N ASP A 106 6.17 1.37 5.30
CA ASP A 106 7.36 1.18 6.14
C ASP A 106 8.06 2.52 6.47
N SER A 107 7.69 3.59 5.78
CA SER A 107 8.25 4.93 5.94
C SER A 107 7.42 5.79 6.88
N ILE A 108 7.98 6.11 8.05
CA ILE A 108 7.42 7.11 8.97
C ILE A 108 7.21 8.45 8.26
N ALA A 109 8.08 8.84 7.32
CA ALA A 109 7.95 10.10 6.59
C ALA A 109 6.72 10.15 5.69
N GLU A 110 6.31 9.01 5.10
CA GLU A 110 5.08 8.94 4.30
C GLU A 110 3.84 8.92 5.20
N LEU A 111 3.89 8.24 6.35
CA LEU A 111 2.79 8.21 7.31
C LEU A 111 2.61 9.56 8.02
N ALA A 112 3.69 10.29 8.27
CA ALA A 112 3.67 11.60 8.89
C ALA A 112 3.54 12.74 7.87
N ASP A 113 3.09 12.46 6.64
CA ASP A 113 2.88 13.50 5.63
C ASP A 113 1.95 14.59 6.19
N PRO A 114 2.31 15.88 6.10
CA PRO A 114 1.49 16.97 6.61
C PRO A 114 0.04 16.98 6.09
N GLN A 115 -0.20 16.48 4.87
CA GLN A 115 -1.55 16.36 4.30
C GLN A 115 -2.42 15.31 5.01
N LEU A 116 -1.80 14.39 5.76
CA LEU A 116 -2.50 13.35 6.52
C LEU A 116 -2.51 13.65 8.03
N ALA A 117 -1.84 14.72 8.47
CA ALA A 117 -1.63 14.98 9.89
C ALA A 117 -2.94 15.19 10.65
N ASP A 118 -3.87 15.94 10.04
CA ASP A 118 -5.16 16.32 10.62
C ASP A 118 -6.32 15.43 10.15
N GLU A 119 -6.04 14.42 9.30
CA GLU A 119 -7.05 13.55 8.69
C GLU A 119 -7.42 12.39 9.61
N ILE A 120 -8.38 12.63 10.50
CA ILE A 120 -8.85 11.65 11.51
C ILE A 120 -9.41 10.37 10.85
N SER A 121 -9.96 10.48 9.64
CA SER A 121 -10.49 9.36 8.85
C SER A 121 -9.41 8.44 8.28
N VAL A 122 -8.14 8.88 8.27
CA VAL A 122 -7.02 8.12 7.75
C VAL A 122 -6.25 7.47 8.89
N HIS A 123 -6.44 6.17 9.08
CA HIS A 123 -5.62 5.41 10.00
C HIS A 123 -4.34 4.96 9.31
N ARG A 124 -3.22 5.22 9.99
CA ARG A 124 -1.88 5.05 9.46
C ARG A 124 -1.18 3.94 10.21
N ILE A 125 -0.65 2.97 9.49
CA ILE A 125 0.00 1.79 10.07
C ILE A 125 1.43 1.72 9.56
N LEU A 126 2.38 1.87 10.49
CA LEU A 126 3.78 1.54 10.24
C LEU A 126 3.90 0.01 10.13
N PHE A 127 4.29 -0.46 8.95
CA PHE A 127 4.48 -1.88 8.70
C PHE A 127 5.96 -2.17 8.49
N VAL A 128 6.53 -3.00 9.35
CA VAL A 128 7.92 -3.43 9.25
C VAL A 128 7.92 -4.92 8.97
N ARG A 129 8.45 -5.33 7.82
CA ARG A 129 8.63 -6.74 7.50
C ARG A 129 9.64 -7.36 8.46
N ALA A 130 9.31 -8.52 9.01
CA ALA A 130 10.29 -9.34 9.68
C ALA A 130 11.31 -9.85 8.65
N LEU A 131 12.59 -9.49 8.84
CA LEU A 131 13.70 -10.09 8.10
C LEU A 131 14.01 -11.43 8.78
N LEU A 132 13.32 -12.49 8.38
CA LEU A 132 13.68 -13.86 8.74
C LEU A 132 14.57 -14.46 7.66
#